data_AF-A0A660TNG8-F1
#
_entry.id   AF-A0A660TNG8-F1
#
_cell.length_a   1.000
_cell.length_b   1.000
_cell.length_c   1.000
_cell.angle_alpha   90.00
_cell.angle_beta   90.00
_cell.angle_gamma   90.00
#
_symmetry.space_group_name_H-M   'P 1'
#
loop_
_entity.id
_entity.type
_entity.pdbx_description
1 polymer ?
#
loop_
_entity_poly.entity_id
_entity_poly.type
_entity_poly.pdbx_seq_one_letter_code
_entity_poly.pdbx_strand_id
1 'polypeptide(L)'
;MLAVIPARGGSKGLPRKNLRLLADKPLIVYSIEAALKSEYINRIVISTEDEEIAKIAKKYEIEVIRRPVDLAKDDTPMIDVVLHVLNSMESEYTPNIVILLQP
;
A
#
# COMPACT_ATOMS: atom_id res chain seq x y z
N MET A 1 2.01 13.38 7.70
CA MET A 1 2.71 12.78 6.55
C MET A 1 1.85 11.67 5.98
N LEU A 2 1.81 11.53 4.65
CA LEU A 2 1.12 10.42 4.01
C LEU A 2 2.03 9.19 3.98
N ALA A 3 1.57 8.05 4.48
CA ALA A 3 2.20 6.77 4.24
C ALA A 3 1.53 6.05 3.07
N VAL A 4 2.34 5.65 2.09
CA VAL A 4 1.90 4.84 0.95
C VAL A 4 2.50 3.44 1.11
N ILE A 5 1.62 2.44 1.22
CA ILE A 5 1.97 1.03 1.30
C ILE A 5 1.63 0.38 -0.05
N PRO A 6 2.57 0.26 -0.99
CA PRO A 6 2.33 -0.42 -2.25
C PRO A 6 2.35 -1.94 -2.03
N ALA A 7 1.25 -2.61 -2.31
CA ALA A 7 1.15 -4.06 -2.15
C ALA A 7 0.36 -4.68 -3.29
N ARG A 8 1.07 -5.15 -4.32
CA ARG A 8 0.46 -5.92 -5.41
C ARG A 8 0.24 -7.38 -5.04
N GLY A 9 -0.75 -8.01 -5.66
CA GLY A 9 -1.03 -9.43 -5.48
C GLY A 9 -0.06 -10.33 -6.25
N GLY A 10 0.32 -9.91 -7.46
CA GLY A 10 1.30 -10.59 -8.31
C GLY A 10 2.74 -10.30 -7.86
N SER A 11 3.36 -11.22 -7.13
CA SER A 11 4.76 -11.09 -6.70
C SER A 11 5.65 -12.09 -7.44
N LYS A 12 6.67 -11.60 -8.15
CA LYS A 12 7.58 -12.41 -8.99
C LYS A 12 8.36 -13.47 -8.21
N GLY A 13 9.01 -13.06 -7.11
CA GLY A 13 9.88 -13.95 -6.34
C GLY A 13 9.11 -14.95 -5.48
N LEU A 14 8.11 -14.46 -4.74
CA LEU A 14 7.25 -15.28 -3.89
C LEU A 14 5.78 -14.98 -4.23
N PRO A 15 5.05 -15.89 -4.90
CA PRO A 15 3.64 -15.69 -5.19
C PRO A 15 2.86 -15.32 -3.93
N ARG A 16 2.02 -14.29 -4.05
CA ARG A 16 1.15 -13.80 -2.97
C ARG A 16 1.92 -13.33 -1.72
N LYS A 17 3.18 -12.87 -1.87
CA LYS A 17 4.08 -12.45 -0.78
C LYS A 17 3.39 -11.63 0.32
N ASN A 18 2.63 -10.60 -0.07
CA ASN A 18 1.96 -9.68 0.86
C ASN A 18 0.88 -10.32 1.75
N LEU A 19 0.32 -11.46 1.32
CA LEU A 19 -0.67 -12.24 2.08
C LEU A 19 -0.05 -13.41 2.86
N ARG A 20 1.20 -13.78 2.56
CA ARG A 20 1.88 -14.88 3.24
C ARG A 20 2.12 -14.54 4.70
N LEU A 21 1.97 -15.54 5.57
CA LEU A 21 2.29 -15.41 6.98
C LEU A 21 3.81 -15.35 7.16
N LEU A 22 4.26 -14.32 7.87
CA LEU A 22 5.57 -14.22 8.47
C LEU A 22 5.31 -14.17 9.98
N ALA A 23 5.81 -15.14 10.74
CA ALA A 23 5.52 -15.28 12.18
C ALA A 23 4.03 -15.06 12.52
N ASP A 24 3.17 -15.89 11.90
CA ASP A 24 1.71 -15.92 12.10
C ASP A 24 0.92 -14.68 11.67
N LYS A 25 1.56 -13.75 10.96
CA LYS A 25 0.94 -12.50 10.50
C LYS A 25 1.19 -12.24 9.01
N PRO A 26 0.18 -11.84 8.21
CA PRO A 26 0.40 -11.50 6.81
C PRO A 26 1.44 -10.39 6.66
N LEU A 27 2.38 -10.53 5.72
CA LEU A 27 3.52 -9.63 5.59
C LEU A 27 3.12 -8.14 5.52
N ILE A 28 2.05 -7.80 4.78
CA ILE A 28 1.58 -6.42 4.66
C ILE A 28 1.19 -5.80 6.01
N VAL A 29 0.72 -6.61 6.96
CA VAL A 29 0.27 -6.14 8.27
C VAL A 29 1.42 -5.53 9.07
N TYR A 30 2.67 -5.98 8.87
CA TYR A 30 3.82 -5.35 9.51
C TYR A 30 4.00 -3.89 9.09
N SER A 31 3.83 -3.58 7.80
CA SER A 31 3.89 -2.20 7.30
C SER A 31 2.70 -1.37 7.78
N ILE A 32 1.51 -1.97 7.85
CA ILE A 32 0.30 -1.34 8.40
C ILE A 32 0.52 -0.96 9.87
N GLU A 33 0.96 -1.90 10.70
CA GLU A 33 1.19 -1.66 12.12
C GLU A 33 2.32 -0.64 12.36
N ALA A 34 3.39 -0.68 11.56
CA ALA A 34 4.45 0.32 11.64
C ALA A 34 3.92 1.73 11.33
N ALA A 35 3.06 1.85 10.32
CA ALA A 35 2.42 3.11 9.96
C ALA A 35 1.49 3.62 11.08
N LEU A 36 0.65 2.74 11.63
CA LEU A 36 -0.30 3.06 12.71
C LEU A 36 0.38 3.43 14.04
N LYS A 37 1.56 2.85 14.32
CA LYS A 37 2.33 3.15 15.54
C LYS A 37 3.11 4.46 15.46
N SER A 38 3.22 5.07 14.28
CA SER A 38 3.97 6.31 14.10
C SER A 38 3.14 7.52 14.52
N GLU A 39 3.71 8.37 15.36
CA GLU A 39 3.09 9.64 15.78
C GLU A 39 3.09 10.70 14.66
N TYR A 40 3.86 10.49 13.60
CA TYR A 40 4.05 11.46 12.51
C TYR A 40 3.20 11.18 11.26
N ILE A 41 2.71 9.95 11.12
CA ILE A 41 1.88 9.53 9.99
C ILE A 41 0.44 9.88 10.33
N ASN A 42 -0.20 10.67 9.46
CA ASN A 42 -1.57 11.14 9.68
C ASN A 42 -2.58 10.55 8.70
N ARG A 43 -2.12 9.99 7.59
CA ARG A 43 -2.95 9.27 6.63
C ARG A 43 -2.17 8.08 6.10
N ILE A 44 -2.83 6.95 5.95
CA ILE A 44 -2.24 5.71 5.43
C ILE A 44 -3.08 5.30 4.24
N VAL A 45 -2.42 4.99 3.13
CA VAL A 45 -3.05 4.47 1.92
C VAL A 45 -2.36 3.19 1.50
N ILE A 46 -3.15 2.17 1.21
CA ILE A 46 -2.69 0.96 0.54
C ILE A 46 -3.01 1.06 -0.94
N SER A 47 -1.99 0.93 -1.78
CA SER A 47 -2.17 0.84 -3.24
C SER A 47 -2.11 -0.62 -3.67
N THR A 48 -3.23 -1.16 -4.14
CA THR A 48 -3.35 -2.57 -4.57
C THR A 48 -4.40 -2.75 -5.66
N GLU A 49 -4.13 -3.64 -6.61
CA GLU A 49 -5.09 -4.16 -7.58
C GLU A 49 -5.87 -5.37 -7.03
N ASP A 50 -5.42 -5.91 -5.91
CA ASP A 50 -5.84 -7.18 -5.37
C ASP A 50 -6.90 -7.06 -4.25
N GLU A 51 -7.97 -7.83 -4.39
CA GLU A 51 -9.13 -7.77 -3.50
C GLU A 51 -8.86 -8.33 -2.10
N GLU A 52 -8.03 -9.36 -1.97
CA GLU A 52 -7.70 -9.94 -0.66
C GLU A 52 -6.83 -8.98 0.17
N ILE A 53 -5.86 -8.33 -0.48
CA ILE A 53 -5.07 -7.27 0.15
C ILE A 53 -5.97 -6.10 0.57
N ALA A 54 -6.91 -5.67 -0.29
CA ALA A 54 -7.86 -4.61 0.03
C ALA A 54 -8.75 -4.99 1.22
N LYS A 55 -9.17 -6.25 1.33
CA LYS A 55 -9.94 -6.76 2.48
C LYS A 55 -9.13 -6.72 3.78
N ILE A 56 -7.82 -6.98 3.75
CA ILE A 56 -6.97 -6.80 4.94
C ILE A 56 -6.96 -5.32 5.34
N ALA A 57 -6.71 -4.41 4.40
CA ALA A 57 -6.70 -2.97 4.66
C ALA A 57 -7.97 -2.48 5.37
N LYS A 58 -9.14 -2.92 4.88
CA LYS A 58 -10.46 -2.58 5.46
C LYS A 58 -10.60 -3.02 6.91
N LYS A 59 -9.99 -4.13 7.34
CA LYS A 59 -10.00 -4.58 8.75
C LYS A 59 -9.25 -3.64 9.69
N TYR A 60 -8.34 -2.84 9.15
CA TYR A 60 -7.59 -1.81 9.87
C TYR A 60 -8.15 -0.41 9.64
N GLU A 61 -9.31 -0.28 8.99
CA GLU A 61 -9.93 1.01 8.63
C GLU A 61 -9.00 1.90 7.79
N ILE A 62 -8.10 1.28 7.01
CA ILE A 62 -7.15 1.97 6.16
C ILE A 62 -7.73 2.14 4.75
N GLU A 63 -7.52 3.32 4.20
CA GLU A 63 -7.93 3.68 2.85
C GLU A 63 -7.19 2.83 1.80
N VAL A 64 -7.94 2.40 0.78
CA VAL A 64 -7.40 1.64 -0.34
C VAL A 64 -7.62 2.42 -1.62
N ILE A 65 -6.51 2.69 -2.31
CA ILE A 65 -6.56 3.18 -3.68
C ILE A 65 -6.35 1.99 -4.60
N ARG A 66 -7.37 1.71 -5.43
CA ARG A 66 -7.31 0.62 -6.40
C ARG A 66 -6.27 0.93 -7.44
N ARG A 67 -5.23 0.11 -7.48
CA ARG A 67 -4.17 0.23 -8.46
C ARG A 67 -4.64 -0.33 -9.81
N PRO A 68 -4.50 0.41 -10.92
CA PRO A 68 -4.67 -0.11 -12.26
C PRO A 68 -3.72 -1.30 -12.51
N VAL A 69 -4.20 -2.29 -13.25
CA VAL A 69 -3.44 -3.54 -13.51
C VAL A 69 -2.15 -3.29 -14.29
N ASP A 70 -2.12 -2.24 -15.11
CA ASP A 70 -0.95 -1.77 -15.84
C ASP A 70 0.18 -1.24 -14.93
N LEU A 71 -0.17 -0.75 -13.73
CA LEU A 71 0.78 -0.34 -12.70
C LEU A 71 1.15 -1.48 -11.72
N ALA A 72 0.64 -2.70 -11.93
CA ALA A 72 0.91 -3.87 -11.10
C ALA A 72 1.98 -4.81 -11.71
N LYS A 73 2.70 -4.37 -12.74
CA LYS A 73 3.70 -5.20 -13.45
C LYS A 73 5.05 -5.21 -12.71
N ASP A 74 5.88 -6.20 -13.06
CA ASP A 74 7.21 -6.37 -12.45
C ASP A 74 8.16 -5.21 -12.76
N ASP A 75 7.99 -4.59 -13.92
CA ASP A 75 8.80 -3.51 -14.45
C ASP A 75 8.19 -2.12 -14.21
N THR A 76 7.02 -2.03 -13.57
CA THR A 76 6.41 -0.74 -13.22
C THR A 76 7.31 0.01 -12.24
N PRO A 77 7.78 1.23 -12.58
CA PRO A 77 8.49 2.10 -11.66
C PRO A 77 7.65 2.42 -10.41
N MET A 78 8.26 2.34 -9.24
CA MET A 78 7.56 2.64 -7.98
C MET A 78 7.02 4.07 -7.95
N ILE A 79 7.69 5.01 -8.62
CA ILE A 79 7.25 6.40 -8.72
C ILE A 79 5.87 6.52 -9.38
N ASP A 80 5.58 5.71 -10.40
CA ASP A 80 4.29 5.76 -11.11
C ASP A 80 3.15 5.29 -10.18
N VAL A 81 3.43 4.30 -9.32
CA VAL A 81 2.49 3.84 -8.29
C VAL A 81 2.19 4.94 -7.27
N VAL A 82 3.23 5.68 -6.84
CA VAL A 82 3.06 6.80 -5.90
C VAL A 82 2.31 7.96 -6.56
N LEU A 83 2.67 8.32 -7.78
CA LEU A 83 1.98 9.38 -8.53
C LEU A 83 0.51 9.04 -8.75
N HIS A 84 0.19 7.79 -9.07
CA HIS A 84 -1.21 7.33 -9.16
C HIS A 84 -1.97 7.56 -7.85
N VAL A 85 -1.36 7.24 -6.71
CA VAL A 85 -1.93 7.49 -5.38
C VAL A 85 -2.16 8.98 -5.15
N LEU A 86 -1.18 9.83 -5.44
CA LEU A 86 -1.28 11.28 -5.24
C LEU A 86 -2.34 11.90 -6.14
N ASN A 87 -2.37 11.56 -7.42
CA ASN A 87 -3.34 12.06 -8.38
C ASN A 87 -4.78 11.64 -8.00
N SER A 88 -4.95 10.45 -7.43
CA SER A 88 -6.26 9.95 -6.99
C SER A 88 -6.84 10.70 -5.78
N MET A 89 -6.00 11.43 -5.03
CA MET A 89 -6.41 12.20 -3.84
C MET A 89 -6.26 13.71 -4.01
N GLU A 90 -5.76 14.18 -5.16
CA GLU A 90 -5.34 15.57 -5.37
C GLU A 90 -6.47 16.58 -5.11
N SER A 91 -7.72 16.22 -5.41
CA SER A 91 -8.90 17.08 -5.17
C SER A 91 -9.24 17.28 -3.69
N GLU A 92 -8.78 16.39 -2.81
CA GLU A 92 -9.15 16.38 -1.38
C GLU A 92 -7.96 16.63 -0.47
N TYR A 93 -6.76 16.24 -0.90
CA TYR A 93 -5.59 16.22 -0.04
C TYR A 93 -4.28 16.20 -0.84
N THR A 94 -3.36 17.09 -0.49
CA THR A 94 -2.01 17.13 -1.05
C THR A 94 -0.99 17.07 0.08
N PRO A 95 -0.26 15.94 0.26
CA PRO A 95 0.73 15.82 1.32
C PRO A 95 2.01 16.60 1.00
N ASN A 96 2.60 17.24 2.02
CA ASN A 96 3.95 17.83 1.89
C ASN A 96 5.08 16.78 1.97
N ILE A 97 4.80 15.64 2.62
CA ILE A 97 5.75 14.55 2.83
C ILE A 97 5.04 13.23 2.57
N VAL A 98 5.65 12.42 1.71
CA VAL A 98 5.21 11.05 1.40
C VAL A 98 6.26 10.06 1.91
N ILE A 99 5.83 9.07 2.67
CA ILE A 99 6.64 7.97 3.16
C ILE A 99 6.21 6.70 2.42
N LEU A 100 7.17 6.05 1.76
CA LEU A 100 6.97 4.74 1.13
C LEU A 100 7.32 3.64 2.13
N LEU A 101 6.35 2.78 2.46
CA LEU A 101 6.55 1.60 3.30
C LEU A 101 6.35 0.35 2.46
N GLN A 102 7.46 -0.30 2.08
CA GLN A 102 7.45 -1.46 1.20
C GLN A 102 7.58 -2.76 2.02
N PRO A 103 6.51 -3.57 2.12
CA PRO A 103 6.58 -4.94 2.64
C PRO A 103 7.31 -5.88 1.67
#